data_AF-A0A8T0DU14-F1
#
_entry.id   AF-A0A8T0DU14-F1
#
_cell.length_a   1.000
_cell.length_b   1.000
_cell.length_c   1.000
_cell.angle_alpha   90.00
_cell.angle_beta   90.00
_cell.angle_gamma   90.00
#
_symmetry.space_group_name_H-M   'P 1'
#
loop_
_entity.id
_entity.type
_entity.pdbx_description
1 polymer ?
#
loop_
_entity_poly.entity_id
_entity_poly.type
_entity_poly.pdbx_seq_one_letter_code
_entity_poly.pdbx_strand_id
1 'polypeptide(L)'
;MVRISTHPLRLLALKYGADYVFSEELIDQRILRSTRVVNDELNTVDFLLPDGSVTFRTSAEERKRVVAQLGTPDAKQGLNAAKMLENDVVAIDVNMGCPKEYSIKGGMGAALLTQPDKVKDILTCLTTSLRVPVTCKIRILPKLEDTLALAKLIESTGVAALTVHGRTPGERPRHRNHDEVIRAISETVSIPVIANGGSRDTIRLYEDIEFFRQQTGAAAVMVARAAMWNPSIFLSPKHDRVPPLLHDVVREFLTLAVRYDLHATGTKYCIQQMLHLEGDTPLFLDTLAAKDAEELCSVWGVSSMYKAEMTRRSNLLKLAHMKRPAPVLLNSEMAPKRCRLNGDSNVSDEQDCDTIRMCLPFERRYWPMHGATPKQLLHEYCNQKKLEPPEFNTIEDREARLFYSTVRFERKLYENISGCKSKKYSEQAAALVCLEALGLPNGKCERKAVSTT
;
A
#
# COMPACT_ATOMS: atom_id res chain seq x y z
N MET A 1 -8.87 5.53 -3.98
CA MET A 1 -8.59 6.84 -3.32
C MET A 1 -7.23 6.81 -2.64
N VAL A 2 -6.23 7.54 -3.15
CA VAL A 2 -4.85 7.55 -2.61
C VAL A 2 -4.83 7.82 -1.09
N ARG A 3 -4.06 7.03 -0.33
CA ARG A 3 -4.00 7.00 1.16
C ARG A 3 -5.24 6.51 1.92
N ILE A 4 -6.41 6.49 1.29
CA ILE A 4 -7.69 6.22 1.95
C ILE A 4 -8.10 4.77 1.76
N SER A 5 -8.16 4.31 0.51
CA SER A 5 -8.61 2.96 0.16
C SER A 5 -7.51 1.90 0.34
N THR A 6 -6.85 1.95 1.50
CA THR A 6 -5.97 0.90 2.01
C THR A 6 -6.81 -0.29 2.49
N HIS A 7 -6.15 -1.42 2.76
CA HIS A 7 -6.82 -2.68 3.08
C HIS A 7 -7.91 -2.56 4.19
N PRO A 8 -7.66 -1.91 5.34
CA PRO A 8 -8.69 -1.79 6.38
C PRO A 8 -9.98 -1.09 5.93
N LEU A 9 -9.88 0.02 5.19
CA LEU A 9 -11.08 0.75 4.75
C LEU A 9 -11.85 -0.02 3.68
N ARG A 10 -11.14 -0.76 2.82
CA ARG A 10 -11.78 -1.64 1.83
C ARG A 10 -12.58 -2.74 2.51
N LEU A 11 -12.00 -3.41 3.51
CA LEU A 11 -12.73 -4.41 4.29
C LEU A 11 -13.93 -3.81 5.01
N LEU A 12 -13.79 -2.60 5.55
CA LEU A 12 -14.90 -1.91 6.23
C LEU A 12 -16.03 -1.56 5.25
N ALA A 13 -15.71 -1.07 4.05
CA ALA A 13 -16.70 -0.81 3.01
C ALA A 13 -17.42 -2.11 2.58
N LEU A 14 -16.69 -3.22 2.41
CA LEU A 14 -17.28 -4.53 2.12
C LEU A 14 -18.21 -5.00 3.25
N LYS A 15 -17.81 -4.81 4.51
CA LYS A 15 -18.64 -5.13 5.69
C LYS A 15 -19.96 -4.37 5.65
N TYR A 16 -19.93 -3.11 5.22
CA TYR A 16 -21.13 -2.28 5.10
C TYR A 16 -21.94 -2.51 3.82
N GLY A 17 -21.50 -3.38 2.91
CA GLY A 17 -22.31 -3.78 1.75
C GLY A 17 -21.82 -3.26 0.40
N ALA A 18 -20.61 -2.73 0.30
CA ALA A 18 -20.00 -2.52 -1.02
C ALA A 18 -19.78 -3.86 -1.74
N ASP A 19 -20.14 -3.95 -3.02
CA ASP A 19 -19.94 -5.17 -3.83
C ASP A 19 -18.48 -5.36 -4.22
N TYR A 20 -17.84 -4.27 -4.66
CA TYR A 20 -16.44 -4.20 -5.08
C TYR A 20 -15.74 -3.03 -4.41
N VAL A 21 -14.44 -3.18 -4.19
CA VAL A 21 -13.59 -2.14 -3.57
C VAL A 21 -12.34 -1.92 -4.39
N PHE A 22 -12.02 -0.65 -4.66
CA PHE A 22 -10.84 -0.31 -5.44
C PHE A 22 -9.66 -0.03 -4.51
N SER A 23 -8.45 -0.45 -4.91
CA SER A 23 -7.23 -0.03 -4.24
C SER A 23 -7.03 1.49 -4.38
N GLU A 24 -6.04 2.02 -3.66
CA GLU A 24 -5.44 3.27 -4.12
C GLU A 24 -4.76 3.11 -5.48
N GLU A 25 -4.45 4.24 -6.13
CA GLU A 25 -3.66 4.20 -7.37
C GLU A 25 -2.27 3.64 -7.06
N LEU A 26 -1.96 2.50 -7.66
CA LEU A 26 -0.69 1.80 -7.57
C LEU A 26 0.14 2.17 -8.80
N ILE A 27 1.22 2.92 -8.60
CA ILE A 27 2.13 3.27 -9.70
C ILE A 27 2.87 2.00 -10.14
N ASP A 28 2.79 1.68 -11.43
CA ASP A 28 3.39 0.48 -12.03
C ASP A 28 4.85 0.25 -11.62
N GLN A 29 5.70 1.28 -11.70
CA GLN A 29 7.11 1.22 -11.31
C GLN A 29 7.30 0.85 -9.83
N ARG A 30 6.38 1.24 -8.95
CA ARG A 30 6.45 0.86 -7.53
C ARG A 30 6.09 -0.61 -7.34
N ILE A 31 5.10 -1.11 -8.09
CA ILE A 31 4.73 -2.53 -8.08
C ILE A 31 5.86 -3.40 -8.64
N LEU A 32 6.47 -2.99 -9.76
CA LEU A 32 7.60 -3.70 -10.37
C LEU A 32 8.83 -3.80 -9.46
N ARG A 33 9.00 -2.82 -8.55
CA ARG A 33 10.05 -2.84 -7.53
C ARG A 33 9.66 -3.61 -6.27
N SER A 34 8.41 -4.03 -6.14
CA SER A 34 7.94 -4.75 -4.97
C SER A 34 8.14 -6.26 -5.11
N THR A 35 8.22 -6.95 -3.98
CA THR A 35 8.20 -8.41 -3.90
C THR A 35 6.88 -8.85 -3.30
N ARG A 36 6.23 -9.83 -3.93
CA ARG A 36 5.03 -10.47 -3.40
C ARG A 36 5.41 -11.43 -2.27
N VAL A 37 4.86 -11.22 -1.08
CA VAL A 37 5.14 -12.00 0.13
C VAL A 37 3.82 -12.46 0.74
N VAL A 38 3.72 -13.75 1.06
CA VAL A 38 2.64 -14.27 1.89
C VAL A 38 2.99 -13.97 3.34
N ASN A 39 2.11 -13.25 4.03
CA ASN A 39 2.31 -12.80 5.40
C ASN A 39 1.40 -13.58 6.35
N ASP A 40 1.93 -14.64 6.94
CA ASP A 40 1.20 -15.53 7.83
C ASP A 40 0.79 -14.85 9.16
N GLU A 41 1.54 -13.84 9.61
CA GLU A 41 1.24 -13.11 10.86
C GLU A 41 -0.10 -12.35 10.75
N LEU A 42 -0.31 -11.73 9.59
CA LEU A 42 -1.49 -10.92 9.29
C LEU A 42 -2.54 -11.66 8.47
N ASN A 43 -2.21 -12.86 7.97
CA ASN A 43 -3.02 -13.62 7.00
C ASN A 43 -3.32 -12.80 5.73
N THR A 44 -2.26 -12.17 5.18
CA THR A 44 -2.34 -11.30 4.00
C THR A 44 -1.36 -11.71 2.91
N VAL A 45 -1.55 -11.15 1.72
CA VAL A 45 -0.52 -11.07 0.67
C VAL A 45 -0.09 -9.61 0.57
N ASP A 46 1.22 -9.41 0.69
CA ASP A 46 1.84 -8.09 0.72
C ASP A 46 2.79 -7.92 -0.47
N PHE A 47 2.74 -6.74 -1.10
CA PHE A 47 3.70 -6.32 -2.10
C PHE A 47 4.64 -5.32 -1.42
N LEU A 48 5.83 -5.78 -1.05
CA LEU A 48 6.79 -5.03 -0.25
C LEU A 48 7.89 -4.43 -1.11
N LEU A 49 8.19 -3.15 -0.95
CA LEU A 49 9.40 -2.56 -1.49
C LEU A 49 10.65 -3.09 -0.77
N PRO A 50 11.86 -2.93 -1.35
CA PRO A 50 13.10 -3.38 -0.72
C PRO A 50 13.36 -2.80 0.68
N ASP A 51 12.78 -1.63 0.97
CA ASP A 51 12.88 -0.96 2.26
C ASP A 51 11.83 -1.43 3.29
N GLY A 52 11.07 -2.48 2.97
CA GLY A 52 9.99 -3.03 3.81
C GLY A 52 8.65 -2.32 3.69
N SER A 53 8.56 -1.19 2.96
CA SER A 53 7.30 -0.46 2.82
C SER A 53 6.29 -1.28 2.03
N VAL A 54 5.05 -1.36 2.53
CA VAL A 54 3.94 -2.01 1.82
C VAL A 54 3.43 -1.11 0.70
N THR A 55 3.51 -1.57 -0.55
CA THR A 55 2.89 -0.91 -1.71
C THR A 55 1.42 -1.29 -1.86
N PHE A 56 1.10 -2.57 -1.68
CA PHE A 56 -0.25 -3.10 -1.71
C PHE A 56 -0.36 -4.27 -0.73
N ARG A 57 -1.46 -4.33 0.01
CA ARG A 57 -1.80 -5.44 0.90
C ARG A 57 -3.22 -5.86 0.62
N THR A 58 -3.45 -7.17 0.56
CA THR A 58 -4.77 -7.76 0.39
C THR A 58 -4.90 -9.05 1.19
N SER A 59 -6.13 -9.57 1.32
CA SER A 59 -6.41 -10.80 2.07
C SER A 59 -7.48 -11.63 1.36
N ALA A 60 -7.65 -12.88 1.81
CA ALA A 60 -8.70 -13.75 1.30
C ALA A 60 -10.12 -13.13 1.44
N GLU A 61 -10.33 -12.26 2.43
CA GLU A 61 -11.62 -11.61 2.71
C GLU A 61 -12.07 -10.69 1.54
N GLU A 62 -11.14 -10.06 0.83
CA GLU A 62 -11.45 -9.14 -0.28
C GLU A 62 -10.93 -9.60 -1.64
N ARG A 63 -10.07 -10.62 -1.74
CA ARG A 63 -9.41 -11.02 -3.01
C ARG A 63 -10.36 -11.17 -4.21
N LYS A 64 -11.60 -11.65 -3.98
CA LYS A 64 -12.64 -11.82 -5.00
C LYS A 64 -13.46 -10.56 -5.29
N ARG A 65 -13.15 -9.44 -4.65
CA ARG A 65 -13.91 -8.17 -4.69
C ARG A 65 -13.01 -6.93 -4.83
N VAL A 66 -11.70 -7.07 -4.62
CA VAL A 66 -10.74 -5.97 -4.73
C VAL A 66 -10.27 -5.79 -6.17
N VAL A 67 -10.42 -4.58 -6.69
CA VAL A 67 -9.91 -4.16 -8.00
C VAL A 67 -8.63 -3.35 -7.78
N ALA A 68 -7.51 -3.77 -8.37
CA ALA A 68 -6.25 -3.02 -8.29
C ALA A 68 -6.19 -1.96 -9.39
N GLN A 69 -6.16 -0.69 -9.00
CA GLN A 69 -6.07 0.44 -9.91
C GLN A 69 -4.61 0.82 -10.16
N LEU A 70 -4.13 0.65 -11.39
CA LEU A 70 -2.79 1.00 -11.84
C LEU A 70 -2.74 2.43 -12.39
N GLY A 71 -1.69 3.16 -12.01
CA GLY A 71 -1.20 4.31 -12.77
C GLY A 71 -0.05 3.84 -13.65
N THR A 72 -0.21 3.90 -14.97
CA THR A 72 0.82 3.47 -15.93
C THR A 72 0.80 4.33 -17.19
N PRO A 73 1.97 4.74 -17.71
CA PRO A 73 2.09 5.46 -18.96
C PRO A 73 2.63 4.55 -20.08
N ASP A 74 2.70 3.23 -19.92
CA ASP A 74 3.32 2.35 -20.91
C ASP A 74 2.67 0.97 -20.88
N ALA A 75 2.33 0.43 -22.06
CA ALA A 75 1.60 -0.82 -22.17
C ALA A 75 2.38 -2.00 -21.58
N LYS A 76 3.69 -2.08 -21.86
CA LYS A 76 4.53 -3.21 -21.42
C LYS A 76 4.81 -3.14 -19.92
N GLN A 77 5.14 -1.98 -19.38
CA GLN A 77 5.35 -1.77 -17.94
C GLN A 77 4.05 -2.02 -17.18
N GLY A 78 2.94 -1.46 -17.66
CA GLY A 78 1.60 -1.69 -17.12
C GLY A 78 1.24 -3.18 -17.07
N LEU A 79 1.49 -3.91 -18.16
CA LEU A 79 1.25 -5.36 -18.22
C LEU A 79 2.10 -6.14 -17.20
N ASN A 80 3.40 -5.83 -17.11
CA ASN A 80 4.28 -6.50 -16.15
C ASN A 80 3.82 -6.25 -14.70
N ALA A 81 3.43 -5.02 -14.36
CA ALA A 81 2.91 -4.69 -13.04
C ALA A 81 1.57 -5.40 -12.77
N ALA A 82 0.67 -5.42 -13.75
CA ALA A 82 -0.61 -6.12 -13.66
C ALA A 82 -0.43 -7.63 -13.46
N LYS A 83 0.54 -8.25 -14.14
CA LYS A 83 0.86 -9.68 -14.00
C LYS A 83 1.34 -10.06 -12.60
N MET A 84 1.98 -9.13 -11.88
CA MET A 84 2.33 -9.37 -10.48
C MET A 84 1.10 -9.40 -9.56
N LEU A 85 0.03 -8.70 -9.93
CA LEU A 85 -1.18 -8.53 -9.11
C LEU A 85 -2.31 -9.51 -9.48
N GLU A 86 -2.36 -10.02 -10.72
CA GLU A 86 -3.54 -10.70 -11.30
C GLU A 86 -4.04 -11.91 -10.49
N ASN A 87 -3.19 -12.54 -9.68
CA ASN A 87 -3.57 -13.70 -8.87
C ASN A 87 -4.17 -13.34 -7.49
N ASP A 88 -4.10 -12.07 -7.09
CA ASP A 88 -4.48 -11.58 -5.76
C ASP A 88 -5.60 -10.54 -5.80
N VAL A 89 -6.18 -10.29 -6.98
CA VAL A 89 -7.26 -9.31 -7.20
C VAL A 89 -8.31 -9.86 -8.16
N VAL A 90 -9.52 -9.29 -8.14
CA VAL A 90 -10.60 -9.75 -9.03
C VAL A 90 -10.53 -9.11 -10.41
N ALA A 91 -9.93 -7.91 -10.52
CA ALA A 91 -9.77 -7.17 -11.75
C ALA A 91 -8.61 -6.17 -11.66
N ILE A 92 -8.12 -5.73 -12.82
CA ILE A 92 -7.14 -4.65 -12.96
C ILE A 92 -7.85 -3.43 -13.56
N ASP A 93 -7.67 -2.27 -12.95
CA ASP A 93 -8.20 -1.00 -13.46
C ASP A 93 -7.08 -0.06 -13.90
N VAL A 94 -7.23 0.67 -15.00
CA VAL A 94 -6.27 1.70 -15.40
C VAL A 94 -6.81 3.09 -15.07
N ASN A 95 -6.05 3.85 -14.28
CA ASN A 95 -6.37 5.24 -13.96
C ASN A 95 -5.97 6.17 -15.11
N MET A 96 -6.99 6.80 -15.71
CA MET A 96 -6.86 7.82 -16.74
C MET A 96 -7.51 9.15 -16.31
N GLY A 97 -7.79 9.32 -15.01
CA GLY A 97 -8.57 10.44 -14.49
C GLY A 97 -7.83 11.32 -13.47
N CYS A 98 -6.65 10.93 -12.98
CA CYS A 98 -5.90 11.66 -11.97
C CYS A 98 -5.33 12.98 -12.53
N PRO A 99 -5.77 14.16 -12.05
CA PRO A 99 -5.28 15.45 -12.54
C PRO A 99 -4.07 15.96 -11.75
N LYS A 100 -3.51 15.16 -10.82
CA LYS A 100 -2.40 15.59 -9.97
C LYS A 100 -1.13 15.72 -10.81
N GLU A 101 -0.32 16.72 -10.48
CA GLU A 101 0.87 17.09 -11.24
C GLU A 101 1.87 15.93 -11.41
N TYR A 102 2.11 15.11 -10.37
CA TYR A 102 3.00 13.94 -10.50
C TYR A 102 2.49 12.92 -11.53
N SER A 103 1.17 12.76 -11.65
CA SER A 103 0.56 11.83 -12.60
C SER A 103 0.71 12.36 -14.02
N ILE A 104 0.39 13.64 -14.22
CA ILE A 104 0.49 14.31 -15.53
C ILE A 104 1.94 14.31 -16.02
N LYS A 105 2.90 14.72 -15.16
CA LYS A 105 4.33 14.72 -15.49
C LYS A 105 4.87 13.31 -15.78
N GLY A 106 4.30 12.30 -15.14
CA GLY A 106 4.61 10.89 -15.41
C GLY A 106 3.92 10.33 -16.67
N GLY A 107 3.12 11.12 -17.39
CA GLY A 107 2.37 10.65 -18.56
C GLY A 107 1.21 9.69 -18.23
N MET A 108 0.74 9.70 -16.99
CA MET A 108 -0.32 8.85 -16.42
C MET A 108 -1.57 9.67 -16.09
N GLY A 109 -2.68 8.99 -15.75
CA GLY A 109 -3.89 9.67 -15.28
C GLY A 109 -4.48 10.56 -16.37
N ALA A 110 -4.84 11.80 -16.03
CA ALA A 110 -5.52 12.70 -16.97
C ALA A 110 -4.68 13.05 -18.22
N ALA A 111 -3.35 12.86 -18.20
CA ALA A 111 -2.50 13.05 -19.39
C ALA A 111 -2.81 12.04 -20.51
N LEU A 112 -3.39 10.88 -20.18
CA LEU A 112 -3.80 9.87 -21.16
C LEU A 112 -5.04 10.28 -21.95
N LEU A 113 -5.88 11.17 -21.41
CA LEU A 113 -7.15 11.57 -22.05
C LEU A 113 -6.94 12.28 -23.39
N THR A 114 -5.77 12.88 -23.61
CA THR A 114 -5.39 13.54 -24.86
C THR A 114 -4.47 12.67 -25.73
N GLN A 115 -4.30 11.39 -25.40
CA GLN A 115 -3.44 10.44 -26.12
C GLN A 115 -4.23 9.15 -26.46
N PRO A 116 -5.21 9.21 -27.39
CA PRO A 116 -6.09 8.09 -27.68
C PRO A 116 -5.35 6.83 -28.14
N ASP A 117 -4.33 6.97 -28.99
CA ASP A 117 -3.53 5.83 -29.47
C ASP A 117 -2.85 5.10 -28.30
N LYS A 118 -2.27 5.87 -27.38
CA LYS A 118 -1.63 5.33 -26.18
C LYS A 118 -2.62 4.64 -25.24
N VAL A 119 -3.82 5.19 -25.10
CA VAL A 119 -4.93 4.56 -24.35
C VAL A 119 -5.28 3.22 -24.98
N LYS A 120 -5.43 3.18 -26.31
CA LYS A 120 -5.74 1.96 -27.07
C LYS A 120 -4.65 0.90 -26.88
N ASP A 121 -3.39 1.30 -26.98
CA ASP A 121 -2.24 0.40 -26.83
C ASP A 121 -2.18 -0.21 -25.43
N ILE A 122 -2.29 0.62 -24.39
CA ILE A 122 -2.27 0.15 -22.99
C ILE A 122 -3.42 -0.82 -22.74
N LEU A 123 -4.66 -0.43 -23.05
CA LEU A 123 -5.83 -1.25 -22.73
C LEU A 123 -5.86 -2.55 -23.53
N THR A 124 -5.58 -2.50 -24.84
CA THR A 124 -5.56 -3.70 -25.69
C THR A 124 -4.49 -4.69 -25.24
N CYS A 125 -3.32 -4.19 -24.83
CA CYS A 125 -2.26 -5.04 -24.29
C CYS A 125 -2.71 -5.76 -23.01
N LEU A 126 -3.37 -5.05 -22.09
CA LEU A 126 -3.85 -5.62 -20.83
C LEU A 126 -4.99 -6.61 -21.04
N THR A 127 -6.02 -6.24 -21.82
CA THR A 127 -7.23 -7.06 -22.03
C THR A 127 -6.92 -8.36 -22.75
N THR A 128 -5.95 -8.37 -23.67
CA THR A 128 -5.55 -9.58 -24.41
C THR A 128 -4.60 -10.49 -23.62
N SER A 129 -3.93 -9.98 -22.58
CA SER A 129 -2.85 -10.71 -21.91
C SER A 129 -3.19 -11.16 -20.49
N LEU A 130 -4.13 -10.50 -19.80
CA LEU A 130 -4.49 -10.80 -18.42
C LEU A 130 -5.60 -11.86 -18.33
N ARG A 131 -5.59 -12.61 -17.21
CA ARG A 131 -6.63 -13.64 -16.93
C ARG A 131 -7.84 -13.07 -16.18
N VAL A 132 -7.68 -11.90 -15.60
CA VAL A 132 -8.73 -11.17 -14.89
C VAL A 132 -9.26 -10.04 -15.78
N PRO A 133 -10.53 -9.62 -15.61
CA PRO A 133 -11.09 -8.50 -16.34
C PRO A 133 -10.26 -7.22 -16.16
N VAL A 134 -10.21 -6.42 -17.23
CA VAL A 134 -9.61 -5.09 -17.22
C VAL A 134 -10.70 -4.03 -17.28
N THR A 135 -10.65 -3.05 -16.40
CA THR A 135 -11.51 -1.86 -16.43
C THR A 135 -10.65 -0.60 -16.56
N CYS A 136 -11.27 0.55 -16.77
CA CYS A 136 -10.56 1.82 -16.61
C CYS A 136 -11.46 2.90 -16.03
N LYS A 137 -10.80 3.94 -15.49
CA LYS A 137 -11.47 5.10 -14.92
C LYS A 137 -11.01 6.39 -15.58
N ILE A 138 -11.96 7.12 -16.17
CA ILE A 138 -11.71 8.39 -16.87
C ILE A 138 -12.36 9.59 -16.16
N ARG A 139 -11.97 10.78 -16.61
CA ARG A 139 -12.73 12.03 -16.50
C ARG A 139 -13.30 12.40 -17.86
N ILE A 140 -14.37 13.19 -17.91
CA ILE A 140 -14.93 13.69 -19.17
C ILE A 140 -14.00 14.73 -19.82
N LEU A 141 -14.14 14.92 -21.13
CA LEU A 141 -13.45 15.97 -21.88
C LEU A 141 -14.35 17.22 -21.98
N PRO A 142 -13.80 18.41 -22.33
CA PRO A 142 -14.58 19.63 -22.43
C PRO A 142 -15.74 19.57 -23.44
N LYS A 143 -15.58 18.79 -24.51
CA LYS A 143 -16.61 18.58 -25.52
C LYS A 143 -17.24 17.19 -25.37
N LEU A 144 -18.55 17.14 -25.55
CA LEU A 144 -19.31 15.88 -25.48
C LEU A 144 -18.86 14.92 -26.58
N GLU A 145 -18.74 15.39 -27.84
CA GLU A 145 -18.31 14.57 -28.97
C GLU A 145 -16.97 13.85 -28.72
N ASP A 146 -15.98 14.56 -28.18
CA ASP A 146 -14.66 14.01 -27.86
C ASP A 146 -14.76 12.95 -26.75
N THR A 147 -15.60 13.21 -25.75
CA THR A 147 -15.83 12.26 -24.65
C THR A 147 -16.48 10.97 -25.15
N LEU A 148 -17.47 11.07 -26.02
CA LEU A 148 -18.14 9.91 -26.62
C LEU A 148 -17.20 9.14 -27.56
N ALA A 149 -16.38 9.83 -28.33
CA ALA A 149 -15.37 9.21 -29.18
C ALA A 149 -14.33 8.43 -28.36
N LEU A 150 -13.85 9.01 -27.26
CA LEU A 150 -12.94 8.35 -26.33
C LEU A 150 -13.58 7.11 -25.68
N ALA A 151 -14.85 7.20 -25.27
CA ALA A 151 -15.57 6.07 -24.68
C ALA A 151 -15.71 4.89 -25.66
N LYS A 152 -16.06 5.15 -26.93
CA LYS A 152 -16.11 4.11 -27.98
C LYS A 152 -14.74 3.50 -28.27
N LEU A 153 -13.69 4.32 -28.27
CA LEU A 153 -12.33 3.82 -28.42
C LEU A 153 -11.97 2.87 -27.28
N ILE A 154 -12.22 3.26 -26.03
CA ILE A 154 -12.00 2.43 -24.85
C ILE A 154 -12.78 1.12 -24.96
N GLU A 155 -14.06 1.17 -25.29
CA GLU A 155 -14.89 -0.04 -25.51
C GLU A 155 -14.27 -0.99 -26.53
N SER A 156 -13.76 -0.47 -27.66
CA SER A 156 -13.15 -1.29 -28.71
C SER A 156 -11.92 -2.09 -28.28
N THR A 157 -11.32 -1.76 -27.13
CA THR A 157 -10.16 -2.49 -26.58
C THR A 157 -10.54 -3.74 -25.77
N GLY A 158 -11.83 -3.97 -25.52
CA GLY A 158 -12.33 -5.13 -24.78
C GLY A 158 -12.31 -4.98 -23.26
N VAL A 159 -12.29 -3.74 -22.73
CA VAL A 159 -12.47 -3.53 -21.28
C VAL A 159 -13.84 -4.02 -20.82
N ALA A 160 -13.89 -4.57 -19.61
CA ALA A 160 -15.11 -5.14 -19.04
C ALA A 160 -16.08 -4.10 -18.48
N ALA A 161 -15.58 -2.90 -18.10
CA ALA A 161 -16.40 -1.79 -17.62
C ALA A 161 -15.62 -0.46 -17.71
N LEU A 162 -16.37 0.64 -17.81
CA LEU A 162 -15.84 2.00 -17.85
C LEU A 162 -16.37 2.83 -16.67
N THR A 163 -15.50 3.26 -15.78
CA THR A 163 -15.86 4.23 -14.73
C THR A 163 -15.69 5.66 -15.21
N VAL A 164 -16.75 6.47 -15.13
CA VAL A 164 -16.74 7.87 -15.58
C VAL A 164 -16.93 8.81 -14.40
N HIS A 165 -15.94 9.65 -14.13
CA HIS A 165 -16.14 10.84 -13.31
C HIS A 165 -16.64 11.98 -14.19
N GLY A 166 -17.88 12.43 -13.97
CA GLY A 166 -18.55 13.52 -14.70
C GLY A 166 -17.97 14.91 -14.45
N ARG A 167 -16.64 15.05 -14.32
CA ARG A 167 -15.94 16.34 -14.25
C ARG A 167 -14.72 16.31 -15.14
N THR A 168 -14.44 17.40 -15.82
CA THR A 168 -13.22 17.60 -16.60
C THR A 168 -11.98 17.64 -15.70
N PRO A 169 -10.76 17.42 -16.20
CA PRO A 169 -9.54 17.50 -15.39
C PRO A 169 -9.34 18.84 -14.66
N GLY A 170 -9.80 19.96 -15.25
CA GLY A 170 -9.72 21.29 -14.65
C GLY A 170 -10.74 21.54 -13.53
N GLU A 171 -11.79 20.73 -13.46
CA GLU A 171 -12.86 20.92 -12.48
C GLU A 171 -12.54 20.30 -11.11
N ARG A 172 -12.61 21.19 -10.12
CA ARG A 172 -12.52 20.87 -8.69
C ARG A 172 -13.82 20.30 -8.11
N PRO A 173 -13.79 19.67 -6.93
CA PRO A 173 -14.98 19.05 -6.32
C PRO A 173 -16.13 20.00 -5.98
N ARG A 174 -15.92 21.32 -6.01
CA ARG A 174 -16.95 22.36 -5.83
C ARG A 174 -17.80 22.60 -7.08
N HIS A 175 -17.27 22.24 -8.26
CA HIS A 175 -18.02 22.35 -9.50
C HIS A 175 -19.00 21.18 -9.56
N ARG A 176 -20.15 21.41 -10.19
CA ARG A 176 -21.20 20.42 -10.36
C ARG A 176 -20.68 19.22 -11.15
N ASN A 177 -21.24 18.04 -10.89
CA ASN A 177 -21.00 16.87 -11.73
C ASN A 177 -21.92 16.92 -12.97
N HIS A 178 -21.36 16.60 -14.13
CA HIS A 178 -22.05 16.52 -15.42
C HIS A 178 -22.68 15.15 -15.59
N ASP A 179 -23.80 14.93 -14.91
CA ASP A 179 -24.52 13.65 -14.90
C ASP A 179 -25.11 13.32 -16.27
N GLU A 180 -25.50 14.37 -17.02
CA GLU A 180 -25.97 14.27 -18.40
C GLU A 180 -24.93 13.70 -19.36
N VAL A 181 -23.64 13.99 -19.13
CA VAL A 181 -22.55 13.45 -19.94
C VAL A 181 -22.33 11.97 -19.61
N ILE A 182 -22.43 11.59 -18.33
CA ILE A 182 -22.37 10.17 -17.93
C ILE A 182 -23.51 9.40 -18.60
N ARG A 183 -24.73 9.97 -18.60
CA ARG A 183 -25.88 9.37 -19.29
C ARG A 183 -25.67 9.20 -20.78
N ALA A 184 -25.18 10.22 -21.46
CA ALA A 184 -24.88 10.13 -22.89
C ALA A 184 -23.86 9.02 -23.19
N ILE A 185 -22.85 8.82 -22.33
CA ILE A 185 -21.90 7.71 -22.46
C ILE A 185 -22.60 6.36 -22.25
N SER A 186 -23.40 6.22 -21.19
CA SER A 186 -24.15 4.99 -20.88
C SER A 186 -25.09 4.56 -22.01
N GLU A 187 -25.67 5.52 -22.75
CA GLU A 187 -26.52 5.26 -23.91
C GLU A 187 -25.70 4.96 -25.20
N THR A 188 -24.41 5.31 -25.22
CA THR A 188 -23.54 5.21 -26.41
C THR A 188 -22.73 3.92 -26.47
N VAL A 189 -22.26 3.41 -25.33
CA VAL A 189 -21.45 2.18 -25.24
C VAL A 189 -22.30 1.01 -24.74
N SER A 190 -21.95 -0.20 -25.15
CA SER A 190 -22.59 -1.46 -24.76
C SER A 190 -21.99 -2.06 -23.47
N ILE A 191 -20.74 -1.71 -23.13
CA ILE A 191 -20.12 -2.14 -21.87
C ILE A 191 -20.75 -1.44 -20.65
N PRO A 192 -20.74 -2.07 -19.45
CA PRO A 192 -21.21 -1.44 -18.22
C PRO A 192 -20.47 -0.14 -17.90
N VAL A 193 -21.24 0.95 -17.76
CA VAL A 193 -20.74 2.24 -17.26
C VAL A 193 -20.94 2.32 -15.75
N ILE A 194 -19.91 2.77 -15.03
CA ILE A 194 -19.92 3.00 -13.58
C ILE A 194 -19.88 4.51 -13.33
N ALA A 195 -20.97 5.08 -12.84
CA ALA A 195 -21.06 6.52 -12.58
C ALA A 195 -20.25 6.93 -11.35
N ASN A 196 -19.51 8.04 -11.45
CA ASN A 196 -18.71 8.59 -10.36
C ASN A 196 -18.81 10.12 -10.30
N GLY A 197 -18.62 10.66 -9.09
CA GLY A 197 -18.54 12.11 -8.85
C GLY A 197 -19.70 12.69 -8.05
N GLY A 198 -20.75 11.92 -7.78
CA GLY A 198 -21.98 12.38 -7.11
C GLY A 198 -21.88 12.66 -5.60
N SER A 199 -20.81 12.27 -4.90
CA SER A 199 -20.71 12.52 -3.44
C SER A 199 -20.86 14.01 -3.08
N ARG A 200 -21.60 14.31 -2.01
CA ARG A 200 -22.01 15.64 -1.50
C ARG A 200 -23.10 16.33 -2.33
N ASP A 201 -22.97 16.29 -3.65
CA ASP A 201 -23.90 16.98 -4.56
C ASP A 201 -25.21 16.20 -4.65
N THR A 202 -25.11 14.92 -5.01
CA THR A 202 -26.24 14.00 -5.21
C THR A 202 -26.28 12.94 -4.11
N ILE A 203 -25.13 12.36 -3.74
CA ILE A 203 -25.04 11.23 -2.81
C ILE A 203 -24.68 11.73 -1.41
N ARG A 204 -25.63 11.60 -0.48
CA ARG A 204 -25.50 11.86 0.96
C ARG A 204 -25.95 10.68 1.82
N LEU A 205 -26.91 9.90 1.34
CA LEU A 205 -27.48 8.70 1.98
C LEU A 205 -27.42 7.49 1.03
N TYR A 206 -27.83 6.32 1.53
CA TYR A 206 -27.80 5.07 0.76
C TYR A 206 -28.71 5.12 -0.47
N GLU A 207 -29.94 5.65 -0.32
CA GLU A 207 -30.95 5.72 -1.39
C GLU A 207 -30.50 6.60 -2.55
N ASP A 208 -29.68 7.62 -2.26
CA ASP A 208 -29.14 8.52 -3.27
C ASP A 208 -28.20 7.79 -4.25
N ILE A 209 -27.63 6.65 -3.86
CA ILE A 209 -26.79 5.83 -4.75
C ILE A 209 -27.65 5.30 -5.91
N GLU A 210 -28.83 4.77 -5.60
CA GLU A 210 -29.75 4.26 -6.63
C GLU A 210 -30.35 5.40 -7.45
N PHE A 211 -30.69 6.53 -6.82
CA PHE A 211 -31.12 7.72 -7.54
C PHE A 211 -30.07 8.20 -8.56
N PHE A 212 -28.81 8.32 -8.13
CA PHE A 212 -27.70 8.73 -8.99
C PHE A 212 -27.46 7.72 -10.13
N ARG A 213 -27.60 6.42 -9.85
CA ARG A 213 -27.51 5.35 -10.86
C ARG A 213 -28.59 5.53 -11.94
N GLN A 214 -29.84 5.72 -11.53
CA GLN A 214 -30.97 5.92 -12.45
C GLN A 214 -30.82 7.21 -13.27
N GLN A 215 -30.45 8.31 -12.62
CA GLN A 215 -30.29 9.62 -13.28
C GLN A 215 -29.22 9.57 -14.39
N THR A 216 -28.13 8.83 -14.17
CA THR A 216 -27.02 8.68 -15.12
C THR A 216 -27.19 7.51 -16.10
N GLY A 217 -28.26 6.73 -15.98
CA GLY A 217 -28.46 5.50 -16.77
C GLY A 217 -27.35 4.45 -16.59
N ALA A 218 -26.50 4.59 -15.58
CA ALA A 218 -25.33 3.76 -15.40
C ALA A 218 -25.70 2.36 -14.86
N ALA A 219 -24.84 1.38 -15.13
CA ALA A 219 -25.00 0.02 -14.62
C ALA A 219 -24.67 -0.07 -13.12
N ALA A 220 -23.73 0.74 -12.64
CA ALA A 220 -23.34 0.81 -11.23
C ALA A 220 -22.85 2.21 -10.83
N VAL A 221 -22.58 2.39 -9.53
CA VAL A 221 -22.08 3.66 -8.97
C VAL A 221 -20.81 3.41 -8.17
N MET A 222 -19.78 4.21 -8.43
CA MET A 222 -18.57 4.28 -7.61
C MET A 222 -18.65 5.47 -6.66
N VAL A 223 -18.65 5.20 -5.36
CA VAL A 223 -18.69 6.23 -4.30
C VAL A 223 -17.29 6.46 -3.72
N ALA A 224 -16.83 7.72 -3.69
CA ALA A 224 -15.51 8.09 -3.19
C ALA A 224 -15.60 8.90 -1.88
N ARG A 225 -15.89 10.20 -1.95
CA ARG A 225 -15.86 11.10 -0.78
C ARG A 225 -16.85 10.69 0.30
N ALA A 226 -18.08 10.32 -0.05
CA ALA A 226 -19.07 9.91 0.94
C ALA A 226 -18.60 8.65 1.71
N ALA A 227 -17.99 7.67 1.03
CA ALA A 227 -17.42 6.49 1.67
C ALA A 227 -16.14 6.78 2.47
N MET A 228 -15.35 7.77 2.07
CA MET A 228 -14.19 8.25 2.83
C MET A 228 -14.63 8.91 4.15
N TRP A 229 -15.74 9.63 4.15
CA TRP A 229 -16.31 10.26 5.34
C TRP A 229 -17.02 9.27 6.24
N ASN A 230 -17.82 8.38 5.66
CA ASN A 230 -18.48 7.31 6.37
C ASN A 230 -18.68 6.09 5.46
N PRO A 231 -17.90 5.00 5.62
CA PRO A 231 -18.06 3.79 4.82
C PRO A 231 -19.40 3.07 5.06
N SER A 232 -20.16 3.41 6.10
CA SER A 232 -21.53 2.90 6.28
C SER A 232 -22.52 3.44 5.26
N ILE A 233 -22.11 4.33 4.34
CA ILE A 233 -22.93 4.80 3.21
C ILE A 233 -23.43 3.64 2.33
N PHE A 234 -22.75 2.49 2.35
CA PHE A 234 -23.16 1.29 1.61
C PHE A 234 -24.18 0.42 2.35
N LEU A 235 -24.49 0.74 3.63
CA LEU A 235 -25.39 -0.05 4.44
C LEU A 235 -26.84 0.17 4.03
N SER A 236 -27.46 -0.86 3.45
CA SER A 236 -28.86 -0.81 3.06
C SER A 236 -29.79 -0.72 4.29
N PRO A 237 -30.74 0.23 4.33
CA PRO A 237 -31.72 0.33 5.41
C PRO A 237 -32.74 -0.80 5.42
N LYS A 238 -32.85 -1.60 4.35
CA LYS A 238 -33.83 -2.71 4.22
C LYS A 238 -33.69 -3.84 5.26
N HIS A 239 -32.71 -3.79 6.15
CA HIS A 239 -32.41 -4.85 7.12
C HIS A 239 -32.84 -4.49 8.56
N ASP A 240 -33.71 -3.48 8.77
CA ASP A 240 -34.04 -2.93 10.10
C ASP A 240 -32.79 -2.54 10.93
N ARG A 241 -31.66 -2.32 10.25
CA ARG A 241 -30.40 -1.95 10.88
C ARG A 241 -30.36 -0.44 11.02
N VAL A 242 -30.34 0.02 12.26
CA VAL A 242 -29.99 1.41 12.58
C VAL A 242 -28.56 1.65 12.04
N PRO A 243 -28.34 2.69 11.20
CA PRO A 243 -26.99 3.04 10.78
C PRO A 243 -26.08 3.25 12.00
N PRO A 244 -24.86 2.71 11.99
CA PRO A 244 -23.95 2.87 13.11
C PRO A 244 -23.60 4.36 13.31
N LEU A 245 -23.35 4.74 14.56
CA LEU A 245 -22.81 6.07 14.84
C LEU A 245 -21.41 6.19 14.22
N LEU A 246 -21.06 7.39 13.74
CA LEU A 246 -19.77 7.63 13.09
C LEU A 246 -18.59 7.17 13.96
N HIS A 247 -18.65 7.44 15.27
CA HIS A 247 -17.59 7.04 16.20
C HIS A 247 -17.45 5.52 16.33
N ASP A 248 -18.55 4.76 16.18
CA ASP A 248 -18.49 3.30 16.15
C ASP A 248 -17.81 2.82 14.86
N VAL A 249 -18.13 3.44 13.72
CA VAL A 249 -17.47 3.17 12.43
C VAL A 249 -15.96 3.46 12.53
N VAL A 250 -15.56 4.54 13.21
CA VAL A 250 -14.15 4.85 13.44
C VAL A 250 -13.47 3.79 14.31
N ARG A 251 -14.10 3.32 15.41
CA ARG A 251 -13.54 2.24 16.24
C ARG A 251 -13.38 0.94 15.47
N GLU A 252 -14.32 0.61 14.59
CA GLU A 252 -14.21 -0.56 13.70
C GLU A 252 -13.07 -0.42 12.69
N PHE A 253 -12.94 0.76 12.06
CA PHE A 253 -11.82 1.05 11.17
C PHE A 253 -10.49 0.92 11.91
N LEU A 254 -10.37 1.50 13.10
CA LEU A 254 -9.17 1.43 13.93
C LEU A 254 -8.84 -0.01 14.33
N THR A 255 -9.84 -0.82 14.62
CA THR A 255 -9.66 -2.26 14.90
C THR A 255 -9.07 -2.99 13.71
N LEU A 256 -9.58 -2.75 12.49
CA LEU A 256 -9.01 -3.32 11.26
C LEU A 256 -7.62 -2.77 10.97
N ALA A 257 -7.38 -1.49 11.20
CA ALA A 257 -6.09 -0.85 11.02
C ALA A 257 -5.02 -1.46 11.95
N VAL A 258 -5.37 -1.70 13.22
CA VAL A 258 -4.50 -2.42 14.16
C VAL A 258 -4.31 -3.85 13.68
N ARG A 259 -5.38 -4.62 13.42
CA ARG A 259 -5.31 -6.03 12.97
C ARG A 259 -4.41 -6.24 11.75
N TYR A 260 -4.44 -5.32 10.79
CA TYR A 260 -3.69 -5.41 9.54
C TYR A 260 -2.46 -4.50 9.48
N ASP A 261 -1.95 -4.05 10.63
CA ASP A 261 -0.70 -3.28 10.78
C ASP A 261 -0.63 -2.05 9.87
N LEU A 262 -1.74 -1.32 9.72
CA LEU A 262 -1.74 -0.07 9.01
C LEU A 262 -0.97 0.97 9.83
N HIS A 263 -0.03 1.65 9.17
CA HIS A 263 0.81 2.65 9.82
C HIS A 263 -0.02 3.75 10.49
N ALA A 264 0.34 4.13 11.73
CA ALA A 264 -0.41 5.06 12.56
C ALA A 264 -0.73 6.39 11.85
N THR A 265 0.18 6.92 11.04
CA THR A 265 -0.09 8.15 10.26
C THR A 265 -1.16 7.97 9.19
N GLY A 266 -1.21 6.80 8.55
CA GLY A 266 -2.25 6.46 7.56
C GLY A 266 -3.59 6.24 8.24
N THR A 267 -3.60 5.53 9.37
CA THR A 267 -4.77 5.35 10.23
C THR A 267 -5.33 6.69 10.69
N LYS A 268 -4.48 7.54 11.28
CA LYS A 268 -4.86 8.90 11.73
C LYS A 268 -5.42 9.75 10.58
N TYR A 269 -4.77 9.72 9.41
CA TYR A 269 -5.26 10.46 8.24
C TYR A 269 -6.67 10.05 7.83
N CYS A 270 -6.98 8.76 7.82
CA CYS A 270 -8.32 8.26 7.49
C CYS A 270 -9.36 8.70 8.55
N ILE A 271 -9.03 8.57 9.84
CA ILE A 271 -9.92 9.01 10.93
C ILE A 271 -10.20 10.52 10.83
N GLN A 272 -9.19 11.33 10.52
CA GLN A 272 -9.37 12.77 10.31
C GLN A 272 -10.29 13.09 9.13
N GLN A 273 -10.29 12.27 8.07
CA GLN A 273 -11.26 12.44 6.99
C GLN A 273 -12.67 12.07 7.44
N MET A 274 -12.84 11.04 8.26
CA MET A 274 -14.14 10.70 8.83
C MET A 274 -14.68 11.85 9.70
N LEU A 275 -13.82 12.39 10.57
CA LEU A 275 -14.11 13.52 11.46
C LEU A 275 -14.08 14.91 10.80
N HIS A 276 -14.18 15.01 9.48
CA HIS A 276 -14.06 16.29 8.76
C HIS A 276 -15.07 17.37 9.17
N LEU A 277 -16.17 17.01 9.86
CA LEU A 277 -17.16 17.94 10.42
C LEU A 277 -16.96 18.20 11.93
N GLU A 278 -16.05 17.50 12.59
CA GLU A 278 -15.82 17.53 14.04
C GLU A 278 -14.44 18.13 14.39
N GLY A 279 -13.88 18.97 13.51
CA GLY A 279 -12.48 19.43 13.52
C GLY A 279 -12.01 20.19 14.77
N ASP A 280 -12.93 20.65 15.63
CA ASP A 280 -12.61 21.42 16.84
C ASP A 280 -13.02 20.69 18.13
N THR A 281 -13.46 19.44 18.03
CA THR A 281 -13.85 18.65 19.21
C THR A 281 -12.62 18.17 19.99
N PRO A 282 -12.71 17.98 21.32
CA PRO A 282 -11.62 17.40 22.10
C PRO A 282 -11.15 16.05 21.53
N LEU A 283 -12.09 15.20 21.13
CA LEU A 283 -11.80 13.90 20.52
C LEU A 283 -10.98 14.02 19.22
N PHE A 284 -11.29 15.01 18.38
CA PHE A 284 -10.51 15.28 17.17
C PHE A 284 -9.09 15.76 17.50
N LEU A 285 -8.95 16.68 18.45
CA LEU A 285 -7.65 17.22 18.88
C LEU A 285 -6.77 16.14 19.51
N ASP A 286 -7.35 15.29 20.36
CA ASP A 286 -6.65 14.15 20.97
C ASP A 286 -6.23 13.12 19.92
N THR A 287 -7.10 12.85 18.94
CA THR A 287 -6.77 11.99 17.79
C THR A 287 -5.61 12.57 16.97
N LEU A 288 -5.60 13.89 16.75
CA LEU A 288 -4.53 14.58 16.04
C LEU A 288 -3.19 14.48 16.81
N ALA A 289 -3.25 14.64 18.14
CA ALA A 289 -2.10 14.62 19.04
C ALA A 289 -1.45 13.24 19.19
N ALA A 290 -2.22 12.15 19.03
CA ALA A 290 -1.72 10.79 19.13
C ALA A 290 -0.55 10.50 18.16
N LYS A 291 0.52 9.91 18.71
CA LYS A 291 1.82 9.69 18.05
C LYS A 291 1.93 8.30 17.43
N ASP A 292 1.28 7.31 18.02
CA ASP A 292 1.32 5.92 17.58
C ASP A 292 -0.06 5.24 17.67
N ALA A 293 -0.11 3.96 17.31
CA ALA A 293 -1.34 3.18 17.29
C ALA A 293 -1.90 2.92 18.71
N GLU A 294 -1.05 2.88 19.74
CA GLU A 294 -1.47 2.63 21.12
C GLU A 294 -2.18 3.85 21.70
N GLU A 295 -1.57 5.04 21.55
CA GLU A 295 -2.19 6.31 21.93
C GLU A 295 -3.52 6.52 21.18
N LEU A 296 -3.56 6.24 19.85
CA LEU A 296 -4.80 6.29 19.08
C LEU A 296 -5.86 5.34 19.66
N CYS A 297 -5.51 4.10 20.00
CA CYS A 297 -6.45 3.15 20.60
C CYS A 297 -6.93 3.60 21.97
N SER A 298 -6.09 4.30 22.75
CA SER A 298 -6.48 4.88 24.03
C SER A 298 -7.50 5.99 23.88
N VAL A 299 -7.25 6.94 22.97
CA VAL A 299 -8.18 8.05 22.67
C VAL A 299 -9.56 7.52 22.27
N TRP A 300 -9.59 6.45 21.47
CA TRP A 300 -10.81 5.85 20.94
C TRP A 300 -11.42 4.75 21.82
N GLY A 301 -10.88 4.52 23.02
CA GLY A 301 -11.42 3.54 23.97
C GLY A 301 -11.32 2.07 23.55
N VAL A 302 -10.36 1.73 22.68
CA VAL A 302 -10.14 0.36 22.15
C VAL A 302 -8.79 -0.24 22.56
N SER A 303 -8.19 0.23 23.66
CA SER A 303 -6.90 -0.25 24.18
C SER A 303 -6.87 -1.75 24.51
N SER A 304 -8.00 -2.32 24.98
CA SER A 304 -8.10 -3.76 25.27
C SER A 304 -7.93 -4.61 24.00
N MET A 305 -8.60 -4.22 22.92
CA MET A 305 -8.46 -4.83 21.59
C MET A 305 -7.02 -4.71 21.08
N TYR A 306 -6.40 -3.54 21.19
CA TYR A 306 -5.01 -3.34 20.80
C TYR A 306 -4.05 -4.28 21.53
N LYS A 307 -4.16 -4.37 22.87
CA LYS A 307 -3.32 -5.27 23.68
C LYS A 307 -3.53 -6.74 23.32
N ALA A 308 -4.77 -7.15 23.06
CA ALA A 308 -5.09 -8.52 22.64
C ALA A 308 -4.45 -8.86 21.28
N GLU A 309 -4.59 -7.97 20.29
CA GLU A 309 -4.03 -8.16 18.96
C GLU A 309 -2.49 -8.16 18.98
N MET A 310 -1.89 -7.28 19.78
CA MET A 310 -0.46 -7.29 19.99
C MET A 310 -0.02 -8.63 20.62
N THR A 311 -0.68 -9.10 21.66
CA THR A 311 -0.36 -10.40 22.29
C THR A 311 -0.45 -11.54 21.27
N ARG A 312 -1.51 -11.57 20.43
CA ARG A 312 -1.68 -12.55 19.35
C ARG A 312 -0.46 -12.58 18.41
N ARG A 313 -0.03 -11.41 17.92
CA ARG A 313 1.15 -11.29 17.03
C ARG A 313 2.44 -11.77 17.67
N SER A 314 2.66 -11.40 18.94
CA SER A 314 3.87 -11.83 19.67
C SER A 314 3.93 -13.35 19.80
N ASN A 315 2.79 -13.99 20.08
CA ASN A 315 2.72 -15.46 20.19
C ASN A 315 2.98 -16.15 18.84
N LEU A 316 2.46 -15.61 17.73
CA LEU A 316 2.73 -16.14 16.39
C LEU A 316 4.22 -16.04 16.02
N LEU A 317 4.85 -14.89 16.31
CA LEU A 317 6.28 -14.72 16.08
C LEU A 317 7.11 -15.72 16.89
N LYS A 318 6.79 -15.93 18.18
CA LYS A 318 7.46 -16.96 19.01
C LYS A 318 7.32 -18.35 18.39
N LEU A 319 6.12 -18.72 17.96
CA LEU A 319 5.86 -20.02 17.33
C LEU A 319 6.63 -20.20 16.01
N ALA A 320 6.74 -19.14 15.20
CA ALA A 320 7.51 -19.17 13.96
C ALA A 320 9.02 -19.34 14.21
N HIS A 321 9.56 -18.72 15.27
CA HIS A 321 10.97 -18.90 15.66
C HIS A 321 11.26 -20.33 16.14
N MET A 322 10.33 -20.95 16.87
CA MET A 322 10.46 -22.34 17.33
C MET A 322 10.39 -23.37 16.20
N LYS A 323 9.77 -23.04 15.06
CA LYS A 323 9.62 -23.92 13.89
C LYS A 323 10.75 -23.80 12.87
N ARG A 324 11.71 -22.89 13.06
CA ARG A 324 12.87 -22.79 12.17
C ARG A 324 13.83 -23.97 12.45
N PRO A 325 14.14 -24.83 11.46
CA PRO A 325 15.27 -25.75 11.61
C PRO A 325 16.57 -24.94 11.79
N ALA A 326 17.55 -25.51 12.48
CA ALA A 326 18.88 -24.93 12.64
C ALA A 326 19.42 -24.47 11.28
N PRO A 327 20.13 -23.32 11.21
CA PRO A 327 20.56 -22.75 9.94
C PRO A 327 21.39 -23.77 9.17
N VAL A 328 20.89 -24.16 7.99
CA VAL A 328 21.63 -24.95 7.02
C VAL A 328 22.70 -24.04 6.42
N LEU A 329 23.97 -24.37 6.68
CA LEU A 329 25.12 -23.80 5.98
C LEU A 329 24.92 -24.09 4.47
N LEU A 330 24.55 -23.07 3.70
CA LEU A 330 24.50 -23.16 2.25
C LEU A 330 25.94 -23.21 1.72
N ASN A 331 26.34 -24.38 1.21
CA ASN A 331 27.58 -24.54 0.46
C ASN A 331 27.57 -23.61 -0.78
N SER A 332 28.75 -23.04 -1.06
CA SER A 332 28.99 -21.90 -1.93
C SER A 332 28.89 -22.17 -3.43
N GLU A 333 27.89 -22.89 -3.91
CA GLU A 333 27.70 -23.09 -5.35
C GLU A 333 26.26 -22.79 -5.74
N MET A 334 26.09 -21.76 -6.58
CA MET A 334 24.84 -21.23 -7.18
C MET A 334 24.37 -19.87 -6.63
N ALA A 335 25.22 -18.84 -6.77
CA ALA A 335 24.77 -17.45 -6.89
C ALA A 335 24.94 -16.97 -8.35
N PRO A 336 24.00 -16.17 -8.91
CA PRO A 336 24.10 -15.67 -10.29
C PRO A 336 25.30 -14.72 -10.43
N LYS A 337 26.13 -14.96 -11.46
CA LYS A 337 27.32 -14.16 -11.79
C LYS A 337 26.94 -12.70 -12.08
N ARG A 338 27.41 -11.76 -11.24
CA ARG A 338 27.48 -10.33 -11.58
C ARG A 338 28.67 -10.08 -12.53
N CYS A 339 28.45 -9.32 -13.60
CA CYS A 339 29.49 -8.87 -14.53
C CYS A 339 30.55 -8.03 -13.81
N ARG A 340 31.82 -8.41 -13.98
CA ARG A 340 32.99 -7.62 -13.59
C ARG A 340 33.20 -6.51 -14.63
N LEU A 341 33.37 -5.27 -14.16
CA LEU A 341 34.03 -4.21 -14.93
C LEU A 341 35.50 -4.16 -14.47
N ASN A 342 36.43 -4.33 -15.43
CA ASN A 342 37.89 -4.19 -15.29
C ASN A 342 38.23 -2.74 -14.87
N GLY A 343 39.13 -2.40 -13.93
CA GLY A 343 40.59 -2.60 -13.77
C GLY A 343 41.07 -1.29 -13.08
N ASP A 344 41.99 -1.20 -12.11
CA ASP A 344 43.33 -1.78 -11.99
C ASP A 344 43.81 -1.85 -10.52
N SER A 345 44.62 -2.88 -10.27
CA SER A 345 45.71 -3.10 -9.28
C SER A 345 45.73 -2.39 -7.91
N ASN A 346 45.55 -3.17 -6.84
CA ASN A 346 46.70 -3.74 -6.10
C ASN A 346 46.22 -4.82 -5.11
N VAL A 347 46.79 -6.00 -5.27
CA VAL A 347 46.51 -7.19 -4.46
C VAL A 347 47.41 -7.17 -3.23
N SER A 348 46.79 -7.24 -2.05
CA SER A 348 47.40 -7.82 -0.86
C SER A 348 46.32 -8.60 -0.12
N ASP A 349 46.45 -9.93 -0.21
CA ASP A 349 45.98 -10.97 0.71
C ASP A 349 44.84 -10.61 1.68
N GLU A 350 43.61 -11.04 1.35
CA GLU A 350 42.57 -11.26 2.36
C GLU A 350 42.15 -12.73 2.37
N GLN A 351 42.46 -13.37 3.50
CA GLN A 351 41.98 -14.69 3.92
C GLN A 351 40.45 -14.78 3.84
N ASP A 352 39.96 -15.99 3.52
CA ASP A 352 38.55 -16.39 3.51
C ASP A 352 37.75 -15.74 4.66
N CYS A 353 36.92 -14.77 4.30
CA CYS A 353 36.03 -14.07 5.21
C CYS A 353 34.61 -14.60 5.00
N ASP A 354 34.17 -15.51 5.88
CA ASP A 354 32.81 -16.05 5.85
C ASP A 354 31.79 -14.89 5.85
N THR A 355 31.01 -14.79 4.77
CA THR A 355 29.99 -13.76 4.60
C THR A 355 28.60 -14.30 4.96
N ILE A 356 27.98 -13.73 6.00
CA ILE A 356 26.64 -14.07 6.44
C ILE A 356 25.65 -13.04 5.86
N ARG A 357 24.68 -13.55 5.09
CA ARG A 357 23.65 -12.74 4.42
C ARG A 357 22.28 -13.03 5.00
N MET A 358 21.56 -11.99 5.41
CA MET A 358 20.16 -12.11 5.85
C MET A 358 19.33 -10.95 5.31
N CYS A 359 18.02 -11.14 5.16
CA CYS A 359 17.07 -10.07 4.82
C CYS A 359 16.37 -9.60 6.10
N LEU A 360 16.93 -8.58 6.76
CA LEU A 360 16.42 -8.04 8.01
C LEU A 360 16.15 -6.53 7.88
N PRO A 361 14.97 -6.11 7.39
CA PRO A 361 14.68 -4.70 7.20
C PRO A 361 14.73 -3.94 8.54
N PHE A 362 15.47 -2.82 8.56
CA PHE A 362 15.50 -1.92 9.71
C PHE A 362 14.43 -0.84 9.57
N GLU A 363 13.41 -0.92 10.41
CA GLU A 363 12.41 0.14 10.56
C GLU A 363 12.59 0.80 11.93
N ARG A 364 12.99 2.08 11.94
CA ARG A 364 13.31 2.86 13.15
C ARG A 364 12.24 2.78 14.25
N ARG A 365 10.96 2.58 13.87
CA ARG A 365 9.79 2.50 14.77
C ARG A 365 9.84 1.34 15.76
N TYR A 366 10.56 0.26 15.48
CA TYR A 366 10.63 -0.89 16.38
C TYR A 366 11.72 -0.76 17.46
N TRP A 367 12.44 0.35 17.50
CA TRP A 367 13.49 0.64 18.48
C TRP A 367 13.13 1.88 19.31
N PRO A 368 13.61 2.00 20.56
CA PRO A 368 13.30 3.14 21.42
C PRO A 368 13.68 4.46 20.76
N MET A 369 12.84 5.50 20.86
CA MET A 369 13.18 6.85 20.36
C MET A 369 14.46 7.38 21.03
N HIS A 370 14.61 7.08 22.32
CA HIS A 370 15.81 7.29 23.12
C HIS A 370 16.25 5.92 23.67
N GLY A 371 17.39 5.41 23.21
CA GLY A 371 17.90 4.08 23.56
C GLY A 371 18.86 3.50 22.52
N ALA A 372 19.41 2.33 22.81
CA ALA A 372 20.45 1.72 21.98
C ALA A 372 19.86 1.11 20.70
N THR A 373 20.25 1.69 19.56
CA THR A 373 19.99 1.15 18.22
C THR A 373 20.87 -0.07 17.95
N PRO A 374 20.56 -0.93 16.96
CA PRO A 374 21.37 -2.11 16.63
C PRO A 374 22.87 -1.80 16.48
N LYS A 375 23.19 -0.71 15.77
CA LYS A 375 24.57 -0.25 15.62
C LYS A 375 25.22 0.09 16.96
N GLN A 376 24.51 0.79 17.84
CA GLN A 376 25.02 1.15 19.17
C GLN A 376 25.22 -0.08 20.05
N LEU A 377 24.27 -1.03 20.04
CA LEU A 377 24.38 -2.28 20.78
C LEU A 377 25.59 -3.11 20.34
N LEU A 378 25.84 -3.18 19.02
CA LEU A 378 27.02 -3.89 18.52
C LEU A 378 28.31 -3.22 18.99
N HIS A 379 28.39 -1.88 18.97
CA HIS A 379 29.55 -1.15 19.53
C HIS A 379 29.69 -1.36 21.04
N GLU A 380 28.59 -1.32 21.80
CA GLU A 380 28.59 -1.56 23.25
C GLU A 380 29.07 -2.97 23.60
N TYR A 381 28.62 -3.98 22.84
CA TYR A 381 29.07 -5.35 22.97
C TYR A 381 30.59 -5.47 22.77
N CYS A 382 31.13 -4.85 21.71
CA CYS A 382 32.57 -4.85 21.44
C CYS A 382 33.36 -4.21 22.59
N ASN A 383 32.88 -3.07 23.10
CA ASN A 383 33.50 -2.39 24.23
C ASN A 383 33.51 -3.24 25.51
N GLN A 384 32.39 -3.89 25.83
CA GLN A 384 32.28 -4.75 27.03
C GLN A 384 33.20 -5.97 26.95
N LYS A 385 33.34 -6.55 25.75
CA LYS A 385 34.17 -7.74 25.50
C LYS A 385 35.63 -7.40 25.17
N LYS A 386 35.98 -6.12 25.09
CA LYS A 386 37.30 -5.62 24.67
C LYS A 386 37.72 -6.15 23.29
N LEU A 387 36.77 -6.21 22.37
CA LEU A 387 36.97 -6.62 20.98
C LEU A 387 37.21 -5.41 20.08
N GLU A 388 37.75 -5.64 18.88
CA GLU A 388 37.87 -4.59 17.87
C GLU A 388 36.49 -4.04 17.48
N PRO A 389 36.38 -2.72 17.23
CA PRO A 389 35.11 -2.11 16.86
C PRO A 389 34.64 -2.61 15.49
N PRO A 390 33.32 -2.72 15.29
CA PRO A 390 32.76 -3.15 14.02
C PRO A 390 33.00 -2.08 12.94
N GLU A 391 33.46 -2.50 11.77
CA GLU A 391 33.70 -1.61 10.63
C GLU A 391 32.56 -1.69 9.62
N PHE A 392 32.02 -0.53 9.23
CA PHE A 392 30.91 -0.45 8.29
C PHE A 392 31.37 0.05 6.93
N ASN A 393 31.13 -0.73 5.89
CA ASN A 393 31.22 -0.29 4.50
C ASN A 393 29.82 -0.08 3.94
N THR A 394 29.59 0.95 3.13
CA THR A 394 28.27 1.21 2.52
C THR A 394 28.40 1.54 1.04
N ILE A 395 27.62 0.86 0.22
CA ILE A 395 27.51 1.05 -1.22
C ILE A 395 26.15 1.67 -1.52
N GLU A 396 26.13 2.71 -2.36
CA GLU A 396 24.90 3.30 -2.88
C GLU A 396 24.60 2.74 -4.27
N ASP A 397 23.43 2.13 -4.43
CA ASP A 397 22.84 1.83 -5.73
C ASP A 397 22.10 3.07 -6.23
N ARG A 398 22.74 3.80 -7.15
CA ARG A 398 22.22 5.06 -7.70
C ARG A 398 20.97 4.87 -8.54
N GLU A 399 20.79 3.71 -9.18
CA GLU A 399 19.59 3.42 -9.98
C GLU A 399 18.41 3.10 -9.08
N ALA A 400 18.60 2.23 -8.09
CA ALA A 400 17.56 1.89 -7.12
C ALA A 400 17.29 3.01 -6.10
N ARG A 401 18.24 3.95 -5.94
CA ARG A 401 18.31 4.99 -4.89
C ARG A 401 18.27 4.37 -3.49
N LEU A 402 19.04 3.31 -3.29
CA LEU A 402 19.12 2.54 -2.05
C LEU A 402 20.57 2.41 -1.58
N PHE A 403 20.75 2.27 -0.28
CA PHE A 403 22.02 2.03 0.39
C PHE A 403 22.07 0.58 0.89
N TYR A 404 23.22 -0.05 0.73
CA TYR A 404 23.53 -1.39 1.22
C TYR A 404 24.80 -1.32 2.05
N SER A 405 24.76 -1.84 3.27
CA SER A 405 25.90 -1.80 4.18
C SER A 405 26.31 -3.20 4.57
N THR A 406 27.61 -3.35 4.77
CA THR A 406 28.24 -4.56 5.27
C THR A 406 29.00 -4.20 6.53
N VAL A 407 28.89 -5.02 7.57
CA VAL A 407 29.69 -4.87 8.78
C VAL A 407 30.75 -5.97 8.84
N ARG A 408 32.01 -5.60 9.05
CA ARG A 408 33.13 -6.51 9.31
C ARG A 408 33.30 -6.62 10.82
N PHE A 409 33.22 -7.85 11.34
CA PHE A 409 33.36 -8.13 12.76
C PHE A 409 33.95 -9.53 12.96
N GLU A 410 35.01 -9.66 13.77
CA GLU A 410 35.72 -10.91 14.06
C GLU A 410 36.04 -11.77 12.81
N ARG A 411 36.58 -11.12 11.76
CA ARG A 411 36.94 -11.74 10.47
C ARG A 411 35.77 -12.36 9.69
N LYS A 412 34.54 -11.93 9.98
CA LYS A 412 33.35 -12.24 9.19
C LYS A 412 32.71 -10.97 8.66
N LEU A 413 32.01 -11.10 7.54
CA LEU A 413 31.20 -10.03 6.95
C LEU A 413 29.72 -10.34 7.16
N TYR A 414 28.96 -9.35 7.59
CA TYR A 414 27.53 -9.46 7.78
C TYR A 414 26.85 -8.45 6.88
N GLU A 415 26.03 -8.94 5.96
CA GLU A 415 25.40 -8.14 4.92
C GLU A 415 23.87 -8.29 5.02
N ASN A 416 23.20 -7.14 5.01
CA ASN A 416 21.76 -7.13 4.82
C ASN A 416 21.41 -6.98 3.34
N ILE A 417 20.65 -7.93 2.81
CA ILE A 417 20.24 -7.92 1.40
C ILE A 417 19.02 -7.00 1.13
N SER A 418 18.41 -6.43 2.16
CA SER A 418 17.34 -5.42 2.00
C SER A 418 17.93 -4.00 1.89
N GLY A 419 17.71 -3.33 0.76
CA GLY A 419 18.20 -1.97 0.53
C GLY A 419 17.46 -0.91 1.34
N CYS A 420 18.19 0.07 1.87
CA CYS A 420 17.65 1.11 2.76
C CYS A 420 17.64 2.50 2.11
N LYS A 421 16.71 3.38 2.53
CA LYS A 421 16.60 4.77 2.02
C LYS A 421 17.71 5.73 2.45
N SER A 422 18.53 5.34 3.43
CA SER A 422 19.65 6.17 3.91
C SER A 422 20.81 5.29 4.34
N LYS A 423 22.04 5.82 4.21
CA LYS A 423 23.25 5.21 4.76
C LYS A 423 23.08 4.84 6.24
N LYS A 424 22.53 5.74 7.04
CA LYS A 424 22.29 5.51 8.47
C LYS A 424 21.42 4.27 8.72
N TYR A 425 20.33 4.08 7.97
CA TYR A 425 19.46 2.92 8.15
C TYR A 425 20.08 1.64 7.62
N SER A 426 20.82 1.74 6.52
CA SER A 426 21.58 0.63 5.96
C SER A 426 22.58 0.04 6.96
N GLU A 427 23.35 0.90 7.65
CA GLU A 427 24.29 0.47 8.68
C GLU A 427 23.59 -0.17 9.89
N GLN A 428 22.43 0.34 10.30
CA GLN A 428 21.63 -0.28 11.36
C GLN A 428 21.15 -1.68 10.96
N ALA A 429 20.75 -1.83 9.70
CA ALA A 429 20.25 -3.08 9.16
C ALA A 429 21.38 -4.11 9.02
N ALA A 430 22.60 -3.70 8.66
CA ALA A 430 23.78 -4.56 8.68
C ALA A 430 24.17 -4.98 10.11
N ALA A 431 24.11 -4.05 11.06
CA ALA A 431 24.33 -4.36 12.48
C ALA A 431 23.32 -5.38 13.02
N LEU A 432 22.06 -5.34 12.55
CA LEU A 432 21.05 -6.35 12.90
C LEU A 432 21.44 -7.75 12.45
N VAL A 433 21.94 -7.90 11.23
CA VAL A 433 22.42 -9.20 10.72
C VAL A 433 23.54 -9.74 11.60
N CYS A 434 24.47 -8.88 12.01
CA CYS A 434 25.55 -9.26 12.92
C CYS A 434 25.03 -9.69 14.30
N LEU A 435 24.17 -8.90 14.94
CA LEU A 435 23.61 -9.24 16.24
C LEU A 435 22.79 -10.54 16.20
N GLU A 436 21.98 -10.73 15.16
CA GLU A 436 21.16 -11.93 14.98
C GLU A 436 22.05 -13.18 14.79
N ALA A 437 23.09 -13.08 13.96
CA ALA A 437 24.01 -14.18 13.72
C ALA A 437 24.83 -14.56 14.96
N LEU A 438 25.12 -13.59 15.84
CA LEU A 438 25.80 -13.81 17.12
C LEU A 438 24.85 -14.24 18.25
N GLY A 439 23.54 -14.30 18.00
CA GLY A 439 22.53 -14.59 19.03
C GLY A 439 22.43 -13.52 20.11
N LEU A 440 22.79 -12.27 19.78
CA LEU A 440 22.80 -11.14 20.71
C LEU A 440 21.47 -10.36 20.68
N PRO A 441 21.12 -9.67 21.78
CA PRO A 441 19.94 -8.81 21.80
C PRO A 441 20.03 -7.72 20.72
N ASN A 442 19.00 -7.60 19.91
CA ASN A 442 18.96 -6.63 18.82
C ASN A 442 18.41 -5.26 19.23
N GLY A 443 17.99 -5.08 20.50
CA GLY A 443 17.47 -3.82 21.03
C GLY A 443 16.09 -3.44 20.56
N LYS A 444 15.46 -4.30 19.75
CA LYS A 444 14.07 -4.11 19.33
C LYS A 444 13.24 -4.06 20.61
N CYS A 445 12.31 -3.12 20.71
CA CYS A 445 11.48 -2.98 21.90
C CYS A 445 10.77 -4.31 22.18
N GLU A 446 11.28 -5.07 23.16
CA GLU A 446 10.56 -6.21 23.71
C GLU A 446 9.32 -5.62 24.37
N ARG A 447 8.14 -6.08 23.95
CA ARG A 447 6.91 -5.73 24.63
C ARG A 447 7.03 -6.28 26.03
N LYS A 448 7.32 -5.43 27.01
CA LYS A 448 7.26 -5.79 28.42
C LYS A 448 5.89 -6.43 28.64
N ALA A 449 5.86 -7.71 28.98
CA ALA A 449 4.71 -8.29 29.63
C ALA A 449 4.49 -7.43 30.88
N VAL A 450 3.41 -6.66 30.90
CA VAL A 450 3.04 -5.88 32.07
C VAL A 450 2.79 -6.90 33.18
N SER A 451 3.72 -6.99 34.13
CA SER A 451 3.48 -7.70 35.37
C SER A 451 2.32 -6.99 36.06
N THR A 452 1.23 -7.73 36.23
CA THR A 452 0.14 -7.36 37.14
C THR A 452 0.70 -7.15 38.53
N THR A 453 0.69 -5.90 38.97
CA THR A 453 0.51 -5.50 40.36
C THR A 453 -0.49 -4.38 40.38
#